data_AF-A0A9X1P182-F1
#
_entry.id   AF-A0A9X1P182-F1
#
_cell.length_a   1.000
_cell.length_b   1.000
_cell.length_c   1.000
_cell.angle_alpha   90.00
_cell.angle_beta   90.00
_cell.angle_gamma   90.00
#
_symmetry.space_group_name_H-M   'P 1'
#
loop_
_entity.id
_entity.type
_entity.pdbx_description
1 polymer ?
#
loop_
_entity_poly.entity_id
_entity_poly.type
_entity_poly.pdbx_seq_one_letter_code
_entity_poly.pdbx_strand_id
1 'polypeptide(L)'
;MLLQTVFLAGAIAIPFSDSPAKDPAPPAGDLPRFETAFEFAEISGGYRLNAIVIDLATGKRGSTPIGDCRTINLDSFSEGPFGTPVVCNGVNYSFDVRKGKIVVDAAPGRKPPKVVRTLRPGHVLINGTPLLIESPAR
;
A
#
# COMPACT_ATOMS: atom_id res chain seq x y z
N MET A 1 26.32 -65.44 -13.30
CA MET A 1 27.29 -64.33 -13.37
C MET A 1 26.53 -63.02 -13.49
N LEU A 2 26.87 -62.08 -12.60
CA LEU A 2 26.80 -60.60 -12.64
C LEU A 2 25.54 -59.91 -13.19
N LEU A 3 24.76 -59.20 -12.37
CA LEU A 3 24.93 -57.79 -11.93
C LEU A 3 24.86 -56.76 -13.06
N GLN A 4 23.91 -55.82 -12.98
CA GLN A 4 24.12 -54.35 -12.84
C GLN A 4 22.76 -53.62 -13.03
N THR A 5 22.10 -53.17 -11.95
CA THR A 5 22.18 -51.85 -11.29
C THR A 5 21.62 -50.63 -12.05
N VAL A 6 20.55 -50.08 -11.44
CA VAL A 6 20.37 -48.68 -11.00
C VAL A 6 19.66 -47.68 -11.93
N PHE A 7 18.54 -47.19 -11.39
CA PHE A 7 17.82 -45.94 -11.64
C PHE A 7 18.74 -44.74 -11.89
N LEU A 8 18.38 -43.87 -12.84
CA LEU A 8 18.72 -42.44 -12.72
C LEU A 8 17.56 -41.55 -13.17
N ALA A 9 17.30 -40.60 -12.28
CA ALA A 9 16.25 -39.60 -12.31
C ALA A 9 16.24 -38.80 -13.62
N GLY A 10 15.04 -38.61 -14.18
CA GLY A 10 14.80 -37.57 -15.16
C GLY A 10 14.99 -36.20 -14.50
N ALA A 11 16.16 -35.60 -14.69
CA ALA A 11 16.38 -34.21 -14.37
C ALA A 11 15.53 -33.35 -15.32
N ILE A 12 14.53 -32.65 -14.77
CA ILE A 12 13.85 -31.55 -15.47
C ILE A 12 14.88 -30.44 -15.61
N ALA A 13 15.47 -30.31 -16.79
CA ALA A 13 16.28 -29.14 -17.13
C ALA A 13 15.32 -27.95 -17.26
N ILE A 14 15.32 -27.07 -16.26
CA ILE A 14 14.78 -25.71 -16.40
C ILE A 14 15.78 -24.96 -17.29
N PRO A 15 15.44 -24.54 -18.51
CA PRO A 15 16.37 -23.74 -19.30
C PRO A 15 16.42 -22.35 -18.66
N PHE A 16 17.46 -22.09 -17.87
CA PHE A 16 17.83 -20.73 -17.52
C PHE A 16 18.32 -20.07 -18.80
N SER A 17 17.43 -19.32 -19.47
CA SER A 17 17.80 -18.50 -20.61
C SER A 17 18.66 -17.33 -20.12
N ASP A 18 19.92 -17.29 -20.55
CA ASP A 18 20.91 -16.22 -20.32
C ASP A 18 20.61 -14.93 -21.12
N SER A 19 19.34 -14.62 -21.32
CA SER A 19 18.91 -13.33 -21.86
C SER A 19 18.33 -12.54 -20.71
N PRO A 20 18.65 -11.24 -20.54
CA PRO A 20 17.85 -10.42 -19.65
C PRO A 20 16.42 -10.54 -20.17
N ALA A 21 15.55 -11.16 -19.38
CA ALA A 21 14.14 -11.17 -19.64
C ALA A 21 13.77 -9.69 -19.72
N LYS A 22 13.58 -9.19 -20.94
CA LYS A 22 12.99 -7.89 -21.15
C LYS A 22 11.63 -8.01 -20.50
N ASP A 23 11.46 -7.36 -19.35
CA ASP A 23 10.20 -7.37 -18.63
C ASP A 23 9.10 -7.15 -19.66
N PRO A 24 8.13 -8.08 -19.79
CA PRO A 24 7.05 -7.90 -20.76
C PRO A 24 6.43 -6.53 -20.47
N ALA A 25 6.30 -5.72 -21.52
CA ALA A 25 5.66 -4.42 -21.40
C ALA A 25 4.29 -4.63 -20.71
N PRO A 26 3.93 -3.82 -19.69
CA PRO A 26 2.66 -3.98 -19.01
C PRO A 26 1.52 -3.98 -20.03
N PRO A 27 0.55 -4.90 -19.93
CA PRO A 27 -0.57 -4.93 -20.86
C PRO A 27 -1.33 -3.61 -20.84
N ALA A 28 -1.89 -3.22 -21.99
CA ALA A 28 -2.70 -2.01 -22.09
C ALA A 28 -3.89 -2.09 -21.12
N GLY A 29 -3.96 -1.13 -20.19
CA GLY A 29 -5.11 -0.93 -19.30
C GLY A 29 -4.91 -1.29 -17.83
N ASP A 30 -3.69 -1.23 -17.30
CA ASP A 30 -3.51 -1.38 -15.85
C ASP A 30 -4.30 -0.31 -15.08
N LEU A 31 -5.29 -0.78 -14.31
CA LEU A 31 -6.04 0.04 -13.36
C LEU A 31 -5.04 0.78 -12.47
N PRO A 32 -5.23 2.10 -12.20
CA PRO A 32 -4.42 2.80 -11.22
C PRO A 32 -4.41 2.03 -9.89
N ARG A 33 -3.22 1.77 -9.34
CA ARG A 33 -3.05 1.01 -8.09
C ARG A 33 -2.26 1.84 -7.09
N PHE A 34 -2.77 1.91 -5.87
CA PHE A 34 -2.16 2.64 -4.78
C PHE A 34 -1.95 1.75 -3.57
N GLU A 35 -0.81 1.92 -2.93
CA GLU A 35 -0.58 1.46 -1.56
C GLU A 35 -0.63 2.63 -0.60
N THR A 36 -1.16 2.39 0.58
CA THR A 36 -1.31 3.35 1.67
C THR A 36 -0.73 2.77 2.93
N ALA A 37 0.06 3.57 3.64
CA ALA A 37 0.74 3.17 4.86
C ALA A 37 1.00 4.38 5.74
N PHE A 38 1.16 4.15 7.04
CA PHE A 38 1.71 5.17 7.93
C PHE A 38 3.22 5.00 8.07
N GLU A 39 3.93 6.11 8.11
CA GLU A 39 5.37 6.18 8.39
C GLU A 39 5.59 6.99 9.67
N PHE A 40 6.56 6.55 10.48
CA PHE A 40 7.00 7.25 11.67
C PHE A 40 8.44 7.70 11.47
N ALA A 41 8.65 9.00 11.38
CA ALA A 41 9.98 9.60 11.33
C ALA A 41 10.36 10.08 12.73
N GLU A 42 11.44 9.56 13.31
CA GLU A 42 11.90 10.01 14.62
C GLU A 42 12.30 11.49 14.60
N ILE A 43 11.90 12.22 15.64
CA ILE A 43 12.22 13.64 15.85
C ILE A 43 12.63 13.85 17.31
N SER A 44 13.19 15.01 17.64
CA SER A 44 13.51 15.33 19.04
C SER A 44 12.24 15.27 19.91
N GLY A 45 12.21 14.35 20.87
CA GLY A 45 11.10 14.18 21.81
C GLY A 45 9.94 13.31 21.33
N GLY A 46 10.06 12.61 20.19
CA GLY A 46 9.03 11.67 19.72
C GLY A 46 9.16 11.30 18.25
N TYR A 47 8.03 11.25 17.56
CA TYR A 47 7.92 10.82 16.17
C TYR A 47 6.99 11.75 15.39
N ARG A 48 7.30 12.01 14.14
CA ARG A 48 6.37 12.59 13.17
C ARG A 48 5.62 11.46 12.47
N LEU A 49 4.30 11.49 12.56
CA LEU A 49 3.41 10.62 11.80
C LEU A 49 3.18 11.20 10.41
N ASN A 50 3.55 10.44 9.39
CA ASN A 50 3.27 10.72 8.00
C ASN A 50 2.31 9.68 7.42
N ALA A 51 1.43 10.12 6.53
CA ALA A 51 0.64 9.25 5.69
C ALA A 51 1.28 9.13 4.32
N ILE A 52 1.50 7.90 3.89
CA ILE A 52 2.19 7.56 2.66
C ILE A 52 1.18 7.03 1.65
N VAL A 53 1.30 7.49 0.41
CA VAL A 53 0.59 6.92 -0.74
C VAL A 53 1.60 6.61 -1.83
N ILE A 54 1.71 5.34 -2.22
CA ILE A 54 2.60 4.88 -3.29
C ILE A 54 1.76 4.59 -4.52
N ASP A 55 2.10 5.23 -5.63
CA ASP A 55 1.56 4.91 -6.95
C ASP A 55 2.34 3.73 -7.52
N LEU A 56 1.74 2.55 -7.58
CA LEU A 56 2.46 1.33 -7.96
C LEU A 56 2.81 1.27 -9.45
N ALA A 57 2.10 2.02 -10.30
CA ALA A 57 2.40 2.08 -11.72
C ALA A 57 3.68 2.90 -11.99
N THR A 58 3.93 3.93 -11.18
CA THR A 58 5.06 4.86 -11.38
C THR A 58 6.16 4.73 -10.32
N GLY A 59 5.92 3.97 -9.24
CA GLY A 59 6.76 3.95 -8.05
C GLY A 59 6.75 5.26 -7.25
N LYS A 60 5.94 6.25 -7.64
CA LYS A 60 5.96 7.57 -7.02
C LYS A 60 5.37 7.50 -5.62
N ARG A 61 6.20 7.84 -4.63
CA ARG A 61 5.81 7.96 -3.23
C ARG A 61 5.40 9.39 -2.88
N GLY A 62 4.18 9.56 -2.37
CA GLY A 62 3.72 10.78 -1.71
C GLY A 62 3.76 10.60 -0.20
N SER A 63 4.25 11.61 0.52
CA SER A 63 4.25 11.65 1.99
C SER A 63 3.54 12.92 2.46
N THR A 64 2.57 12.77 3.35
CA THR A 64 1.79 13.88 3.92
C THR A 64 1.93 13.88 5.44
N PRO A 65 2.50 14.94 6.05
CA PRO A 65 2.54 15.04 7.51
C PRO A 65 1.13 15.10 8.11
N ILE A 66 0.90 14.26 9.13
CA ILE A 66 -0.37 14.19 9.88
C ILE A 66 -0.23 14.92 11.21
N GLY A 67 0.85 14.65 11.95
CA GLY A 67 1.12 15.30 13.23
C GLY A 67 2.33 14.73 13.95
N ASP A 68 2.70 15.38 15.05
CA ASP A 68 3.83 14.96 15.89
C ASP A 68 3.29 14.23 17.13
N CYS A 69 3.91 13.10 17.43
CA CYS A 69 3.48 12.06 18.37
C CYS A 69 4.57 11.83 19.40
N ARG A 70 4.25 11.94 20.69
CA ARG A 70 5.16 11.52 21.76
C ARG A 70 5.11 10.00 21.96
N THR A 71 3.94 9.40 21.74
CA THR A 71 3.73 7.95 21.81
C THR A 71 3.05 7.45 20.54
N ILE A 72 3.45 6.24 20.12
CA ILE A 72 2.81 5.48 19.04
C ILE A 72 2.40 4.13 19.62
N ASN A 73 1.18 3.71 19.32
CA ASN A 73 0.74 2.34 19.56
C ASN A 73 0.26 1.73 18.21
N LEU A 74 0.80 0.55 17.89
CA LEU A 74 0.52 -0.23 16.68
C LEU A 74 -0.33 -1.48 16.96
N ASP A 75 -0.76 -1.69 18.20
CA ASP A 75 -1.45 -2.89 18.69
C ASP A 75 -2.93 -2.98 18.24
N SER A 76 -3.33 -2.15 17.28
CA SER A 76 -4.63 -2.26 16.62
C SER A 76 -4.58 -3.45 15.66
N PHE A 77 -4.81 -4.67 16.18
CA PHE A 77 -4.87 -5.94 15.43
C PHE A 77 -5.97 -6.04 14.36
N SER A 78 -6.68 -4.95 14.05
CA SER A 78 -7.65 -4.92 12.96
C SER A 78 -7.04 -4.18 11.78
N GLU A 79 -6.48 -4.93 10.84
CA GLU A 79 -6.14 -4.39 9.52
C GLU A 79 -7.43 -3.90 8.85
N GLY A 80 -7.46 -2.61 8.50
CA GLY A 80 -8.55 -2.02 7.74
C GLY A 80 -8.36 -2.25 6.24
N PRO A 81 -9.40 -2.04 5.41
CA PRO A 81 -9.32 -2.22 3.96
C PRO A 81 -8.28 -1.32 3.27
N PHE A 82 -7.86 -0.25 3.95
CA PHE A 82 -6.90 0.74 3.47
C PHE A 82 -5.67 0.84 4.39
N GLY A 83 -5.37 -0.22 5.14
CA GLY A 83 -4.19 -0.34 5.98
C GLY A 83 -4.48 -0.33 7.48
N THR A 84 -3.44 -0.60 8.25
CA THR A 84 -3.51 -0.70 9.71
C THR A 84 -3.67 0.68 10.36
N PRO A 85 -4.73 0.91 11.15
CA PRO A 85 -4.87 2.13 11.93
C PRO A 85 -3.72 2.30 12.93
N VAL A 86 -3.39 3.55 13.25
CA VAL A 86 -2.29 3.88 14.16
C VAL A 86 -2.75 4.82 15.25
N VAL A 87 -2.31 4.59 16.49
CA VAL A 87 -2.65 5.48 17.61
C VAL A 87 -1.48 6.40 17.89
N CYS A 88 -1.69 7.70 17.79
CA CYS A 88 -0.71 8.73 18.08
C CYS A 88 -1.25 9.67 19.16
N ASN A 89 -0.57 9.74 20.31
CA ASN A 89 -1.00 10.51 21.50
C ASN A 89 -2.46 10.21 21.91
N GLY A 90 -2.90 8.95 21.82
CA GLY A 90 -4.28 8.55 22.15
C GLY A 90 -5.33 8.88 21.07
N VAL A 91 -4.90 9.36 19.89
CA VAL A 91 -5.77 9.59 18.73
C VAL A 91 -5.51 8.49 17.69
N ASN A 92 -6.54 7.75 17.34
CA ASN A 92 -6.55 6.76 16.27
C ASN A 92 -6.62 7.47 14.92
N TYR A 93 -5.67 7.16 14.03
CA TYR A 93 -5.64 7.60 12.65
C TYR A 93 -5.83 6.40 11.73
N SER A 94 -6.69 6.55 10.72
CA SER A 94 -6.99 5.49 9.76
C SER A 94 -7.18 6.08 8.37
N PHE A 95 -6.82 5.31 7.35
CA PHE A 95 -7.11 5.66 5.96
C PHE A 95 -8.58 5.41 5.63
N ASP A 96 -9.13 6.25 4.75
CA ASP A 96 -10.41 6.04 4.11
C ASP A 96 -10.43 6.65 2.70
N VAL A 97 -11.44 6.32 1.90
CA VAL A 97 -11.66 6.83 0.55
C VAL A 97 -13.04 7.44 0.46
N ARG A 98 -13.11 8.77 0.29
CA ARG A 98 -14.38 9.51 0.23
C ARG A 98 -14.34 10.55 -0.86
N LYS A 99 -15.41 10.61 -1.68
CA LYS A 99 -15.59 11.63 -2.73
C LYS A 99 -14.38 11.76 -3.66
N GLY A 100 -13.83 10.62 -4.10
CA GLY A 100 -12.66 10.58 -4.98
C GLY A 100 -11.37 11.05 -4.34
N LYS A 101 -11.22 10.91 -3.02
CA LYS A 101 -10.00 11.27 -2.29
C LYS A 101 -9.63 10.18 -1.31
N ILE A 102 -8.34 9.87 -1.24
CA ILE A 102 -7.76 9.15 -0.11
C ILE A 102 -7.57 10.17 1.01
N VAL A 103 -8.12 9.86 2.17
CA VAL A 103 -8.08 10.71 3.36
C VAL A 103 -7.54 9.93 4.55
N VAL A 104 -7.06 10.66 5.54
CA VAL A 104 -6.77 10.14 6.88
C VAL A 104 -7.76 10.78 7.84
N ASP A 105 -8.55 9.93 8.49
CA ASP A 105 -9.45 10.31 9.57
C ASP A 105 -8.74 10.25 10.92
N ALA A 106 -9.33 10.92 11.92
CA ALA A 106 -8.81 10.95 13.28
C ALA A 106 -9.96 10.77 14.29
N ALA A 107 -9.82 9.85 15.25
CA ALA A 107 -10.78 9.61 16.32
C ALA A 107 -10.08 9.23 17.64
N PRO A 108 -10.54 9.68 18.82
CA PRO A 108 -11.59 10.67 19.01
C PRO A 108 -11.14 12.08 18.59
N GLY A 109 -12.08 12.89 18.15
CA GLY A 109 -11.83 14.29 17.79
C GLY A 109 -12.67 14.74 16.61
N ARG A 110 -13.08 16.00 16.59
CA ARG A 110 -13.75 16.62 15.43
C ARG A 110 -12.73 17.25 14.48
N LYS A 111 -11.63 16.54 14.21
CA LYS A 111 -10.64 17.01 13.23
C LYS A 111 -11.20 16.75 11.83
N PRO A 112 -11.11 17.72 10.90
CA PRO A 112 -11.47 17.45 9.52
C PRO A 112 -10.54 16.37 8.93
N PRO A 113 -11.05 15.49 8.06
CA PRO A 113 -10.23 14.49 7.37
C PRO A 113 -9.09 15.15 6.61
N LYS A 114 -7.87 14.61 6.76
CA LYS A 114 -6.70 15.09 6.03
C LYS A 114 -6.66 14.44 4.65
N VAL A 115 -6.80 15.23 3.58
CA VAL A 115 -6.65 14.71 2.22
C VAL A 115 -5.18 14.41 1.94
N VAL A 116 -4.88 13.19 1.51
CA VAL A 116 -3.52 12.75 1.16
C VAL A 116 -3.34 12.48 -0.33
N ARG A 117 -4.43 12.17 -1.05
CA ARG A 117 -4.42 12.07 -2.52
C ARG A 117 -5.80 12.32 -3.11
N THR A 118 -5.85 13.03 -4.23
CA THR A 118 -7.05 13.10 -5.09
C THR A 118 -6.98 12.04 -6.18
N LEU A 119 -8.08 11.34 -6.39
CA LEU A 119 -8.24 10.28 -7.38
C LEU A 119 -9.03 10.81 -8.57
N ARG A 120 -8.72 10.29 -9.76
CA ARG A 120 -9.53 10.53 -10.95
C ARG A 120 -10.76 9.61 -10.92
N PRO A 121 -11.89 10.02 -11.52
CA PRO A 121 -13.02 9.12 -11.72
C PRO A 121 -12.61 7.87 -12.50
N GLY A 122 -13.25 6.74 -12.19
CA GLY A 122 -12.96 5.43 -12.78
C GLY A 122 -12.60 4.37 -11.74
N HIS A 123 -12.21 3.19 -12.23
CA HIS A 123 -11.80 2.07 -11.40
C HIS A 123 -10.38 2.27 -10.86
N VAL A 124 -10.17 1.94 -9.58
CA VAL A 124 -8.88 2.04 -8.88
C VAL A 124 -8.73 0.88 -7.90
N LEU A 125 -7.48 0.46 -7.68
CA LEU A 125 -7.13 -0.46 -6.60
C LEU A 125 -6.39 0.31 -5.49
N ILE A 126 -6.81 0.16 -4.24
CA ILE A 126 -6.14 0.75 -3.09
C ILE A 126 -5.90 -0.34 -2.05
N ASN A 127 -4.64 -0.66 -1.75
CA ASN A 127 -4.23 -1.81 -0.95
C ASN A 127 -4.89 -3.12 -1.43
N GLY A 128 -5.00 -3.30 -2.74
CA GLY A 128 -5.69 -4.45 -3.35
C GLY A 128 -7.23 -4.37 -3.32
N THR A 129 -7.82 -3.41 -2.61
CA THR A 129 -9.27 -3.20 -2.58
C THR A 129 -9.75 -2.51 -3.86
N PRO A 130 -10.64 -3.13 -4.67
CA PRO A 130 -11.18 -2.51 -5.87
C PRO A 130 -12.27 -1.51 -5.53
N LEU A 131 -12.19 -0.31 -6.12
CA LEU A 131 -13.15 0.78 -5.93
C LEU A 131 -13.55 1.41 -7.27
N LEU A 132 -14.79 1.88 -7.35
CA LEU A 132 -15.27 2.77 -8.39
C LEU A 132 -15.31 4.20 -7.85
N ILE A 133 -14.53 5.10 -8.42
CA ILE A 133 -14.56 6.53 -8.12
C ILE A 133 -15.54 7.21 -9.06
N GLU A 134 -16.65 7.70 -8.51
CA GLU A 134 -17.66 8.40 -9.28
C GLU A 134 -17.22 9.81 -9.66
N SER A 135 -17.72 10.29 -10.80
CA SER A 135 -17.64 11.70 -11.14
C SER A 135 -18.48 12.52 -10.15
N PRO A 136 -18.05 13.73 -9.75
CA PRO A 136 -18.88 14.60 -8.93
C PRO A 136 -20.24 14.82 -9.62
N ALA A 137 -21.33 14.60 -8.88
CA ALA A 137 -22.65 15.01 -9.34
C ALA A 137 -22.61 16.52 -9.65
N ARG A 138 -23.07 16.88 -10.85
CA ARG A 138 -23.18 18.28 -11.29
C ARG A 138 -24.28 19.01 -10.53
#